data_AF-A0A8C5HCM6-F1
#
_entry.id   AF-A0A8C5HCM6-F1
#
_cell.length_a   1.000
_cell.length_b   1.000
_cell.length_c   1.000
_cell.angle_alpha   90.00
_cell.angle_beta   90.00
_cell.angle_gamma   90.00
#
_symmetry.space_group_name_H-M   'P 1'
#
loop_
_entity.id
_entity.type
_entity.pdbx_description
1 polymer ?
#
loop_
_entity_poly.entity_id
_entity_poly.type
_entity_poly.pdbx_seq_one_letter_code
_entity_poly.pdbx_strand_id
1 'polypeptide(L)'
;MKSSSFSKPGLCHNVPEWNRNNQQLSTTAQHEQQVSTTVRQEGKCQRNKIECQTTFDESCTSGRLRERVWDLARWKEVLESCAQKVDEEMQALTLSKEQSEHALAATVTPLEVSTECLTLRDGRRGMERVVDPVDEELRKEVVLIERVQGVLQQHIDKALEQLGVLQEIRHQLTSDLQNKMEALDIDMTCLSLTTLSPTISLKPNPTRIPSGSSTPQEWLEFSHSNVSCAHNAMQKSQQLREETSLSRAQLQNEMEAQCRATEFTLRKRNHDEKQARDELQWQIKTTEDEMSEMEAHILGLEADLQAKTFPLMLAHTRLEKRTARPGMDLCRDEVQRGLVDEVQQLEASILVLKKKLHNSNLKKQSKSY
;
A
#
# COMPACT_ATOMS: atom_id res chain seq x y z
N MET A 1 -68.43 -106.49 54.94
CA MET A 1 -67.18 -106.96 55.58
C MET A 1 -66.08 -105.94 55.29
N LYS A 2 -65.56 -105.27 56.33
CA LYS A 2 -64.42 -104.35 56.23
C LYS A 2 -63.13 -105.19 56.23
N SER A 3 -62.24 -104.99 55.27
CA SER A 3 -60.86 -105.48 55.34
C SER A 3 -59.91 -104.29 55.28
N SER A 4 -59.51 -103.84 56.47
CA SER A 4 -58.47 -102.85 56.72
C SER A 4 -57.11 -103.41 56.30
N SER A 5 -56.43 -102.76 55.36
CA SER A 5 -55.03 -103.06 55.02
C SER A 5 -54.11 -102.48 56.09
N PHE A 6 -53.59 -103.35 56.95
CA PHE A 6 -52.55 -103.03 57.93
C PHE A 6 -51.24 -102.64 57.22
N SER A 7 -50.74 -101.44 57.51
CA SER A 7 -49.38 -101.01 57.17
C SER A 7 -48.36 -101.88 57.91
N LYS A 8 -47.32 -102.36 57.19
CA LYS A 8 -46.24 -103.18 57.75
C LYS A 8 -45.55 -102.48 58.95
N PRO A 9 -45.19 -103.20 60.03
CA PRO A 9 -44.33 -102.66 61.07
C PRO A 9 -42.95 -102.32 60.49
N GLY A 10 -42.41 -101.13 60.81
CA GLY A 10 -41.06 -100.75 60.41
C GLY A 10 -40.01 -101.69 60.96
N LEU A 11 -38.93 -101.94 60.21
CA LEU A 11 -37.79 -102.74 60.65
C LEU A 11 -37.24 -102.19 61.98
N CYS A 12 -37.13 -103.05 63.01
CA CYS A 12 -36.39 -102.72 64.23
C CYS A 12 -34.89 -103.00 64.00
N HIS A 13 -34.09 -101.95 63.95
CA HIS A 13 -32.62 -102.02 63.83
C HIS A 13 -31.97 -102.22 65.20
N ASN A 14 -30.85 -102.94 65.26
CA ASN A 14 -30.06 -103.05 66.49
C ASN A 14 -29.25 -101.75 66.76
N VAL A 15 -28.89 -101.49 68.02
CA VAL A 15 -28.19 -100.25 68.42
C VAL A 15 -26.89 -100.00 67.63
N PRO A 16 -26.05 -101.01 67.34
CA PRO A 16 -24.88 -100.84 66.46
C PRO A 16 -25.23 -100.40 65.02
N GLU A 17 -26.27 -100.94 64.41
CA GLU A 17 -26.74 -100.54 63.08
C GLU A 17 -27.27 -99.11 63.05
N TRP A 18 -28.03 -98.70 64.08
CA TRP A 18 -28.49 -97.32 64.24
C TRP A 18 -27.31 -96.35 64.42
N ASN A 19 -26.31 -96.72 65.24
CA ASN A 19 -25.09 -95.93 65.41
C ASN A 19 -24.32 -95.78 64.10
N ARG A 20 -24.19 -96.85 63.31
CA ARG A 20 -23.53 -96.82 61.99
C ARG A 20 -24.28 -95.92 61.00
N ASN A 21 -25.62 -96.01 60.96
CA ASN A 21 -26.44 -95.16 60.10
C ASN A 21 -26.36 -93.67 60.51
N ASN A 22 -26.41 -93.36 61.81
CA ASN A 22 -26.25 -91.99 62.28
C ASN A 22 -24.83 -91.44 62.03
N GLN A 23 -23.80 -92.27 62.14
CA GLN A 23 -22.45 -91.89 61.74
C GLN A 23 -22.38 -91.59 60.24
N GLN A 24 -23.00 -92.41 59.39
CA GLN A 24 -23.09 -92.16 57.94
C GLN A 24 -23.87 -90.87 57.61
N LEU A 25 -25.02 -90.65 58.25
CA LEU A 25 -25.80 -89.41 58.07
C LEU A 25 -25.01 -88.19 58.53
N SER A 26 -24.29 -88.29 59.65
CA SER A 26 -23.42 -87.23 60.15
C SER A 26 -22.25 -86.94 59.22
N THR A 27 -21.59 -87.97 58.68
CA THR A 27 -20.47 -87.77 57.74
C THR A 27 -20.94 -87.21 56.41
N THR A 28 -22.08 -87.66 55.88
CA THR A 28 -22.70 -87.08 54.68
C THR A 28 -23.10 -85.62 54.92
N ALA A 29 -23.74 -85.30 56.05
CA ALA A 29 -24.10 -83.93 56.38
C ALA A 29 -22.87 -83.01 56.54
N GLN A 30 -21.79 -83.49 57.17
CA GLN A 30 -20.53 -82.76 57.27
C GLN A 30 -19.88 -82.54 55.90
N HIS A 31 -19.92 -83.54 55.02
CA HIS A 31 -19.42 -83.42 53.65
C HIS A 31 -20.20 -82.37 52.84
N GLU A 32 -21.53 -82.42 52.86
CA GLU A 32 -22.40 -81.43 52.21
C GLU A 32 -22.20 -80.01 52.77
N GLN A 33 -22.08 -79.88 54.10
CA GLN A 33 -21.75 -78.60 54.75
C GLN A 33 -20.37 -78.08 54.33
N GLN A 34 -19.38 -78.96 54.19
CA GLN A 34 -18.04 -78.59 53.73
C GLN A 34 -18.07 -78.12 52.27
N VAL A 35 -18.70 -78.87 51.37
CA VAL A 35 -18.85 -78.49 49.95
C VAL A 35 -19.59 -77.15 49.83
N SER A 36 -20.71 -76.98 50.51
CA SER A 36 -21.47 -75.73 50.54
C SER A 36 -20.64 -74.56 51.08
N THR A 37 -19.85 -74.79 52.13
CA THR A 37 -18.99 -73.76 52.71
C THR A 37 -17.88 -73.37 51.74
N THR A 38 -17.22 -74.33 51.11
CA THR A 38 -16.20 -74.07 50.08
C THR A 38 -16.76 -73.25 48.94
N VAL A 39 -17.87 -73.67 48.31
CA VAL A 39 -18.51 -72.93 47.20
C VAL A 39 -18.89 -71.51 47.62
N ARG A 40 -19.41 -71.33 48.85
CA ARG A 40 -19.77 -70.00 49.36
C ARG A 40 -18.54 -69.13 49.61
N GLN A 41 -17.45 -69.69 50.13
CA GLN A 41 -16.21 -68.92 50.35
C GLN A 41 -15.53 -68.57 49.03
N GLU A 42 -15.48 -69.49 48.07
CA GLU A 42 -15.01 -69.24 46.71
C GLU A 42 -15.86 -68.15 46.04
N GLY A 43 -17.18 -68.25 46.10
CA GLY A 43 -18.09 -67.25 45.57
C GLY A 43 -17.92 -65.88 46.23
N LYS A 44 -17.69 -65.81 47.56
CA LYS A 44 -17.37 -64.56 48.26
C LYS A 44 -16.03 -63.98 47.80
N CYS A 45 -14.99 -64.81 47.72
CA CYS A 45 -13.67 -64.39 47.25
C CYS A 45 -13.74 -63.84 45.82
N GLN A 46 -14.45 -64.54 44.92
CA GLN A 46 -14.68 -64.11 43.54
C GLN A 46 -15.45 -62.78 43.47
N ARG A 47 -16.55 -62.63 44.23
CA ARG A 47 -17.32 -61.39 44.28
C ARG A 47 -16.47 -60.21 44.73
N ASN A 48 -15.72 -60.37 45.83
CA ASN A 48 -14.83 -59.32 46.32
C ASN A 48 -13.75 -58.98 45.29
N LYS A 49 -13.17 -59.98 44.62
CA LYS A 49 -12.20 -59.76 43.54
C LYS A 49 -12.81 -58.97 42.38
N ILE A 50 -14.02 -59.33 41.94
CA ILE A 50 -14.73 -58.63 40.85
C ILE A 50 -15.09 -57.21 41.26
N GLU A 51 -15.55 -56.99 42.49
CA GLU A 51 -15.89 -55.67 43.02
C GLU A 51 -14.66 -54.75 43.07
N CYS A 52 -13.54 -55.25 43.60
CA CYS A 52 -12.26 -54.54 43.58
C CYS A 52 -11.82 -54.22 42.15
N GLN A 53 -11.89 -55.18 41.24
CA GLN A 53 -11.51 -55.00 39.84
C GLN A 53 -12.39 -53.95 39.15
N THR A 54 -13.71 -54.03 39.35
CA THR A 54 -14.69 -53.10 38.74
C THR A 54 -14.44 -51.67 39.21
N THR A 55 -14.27 -51.48 40.53
CA THR A 55 -13.98 -50.17 41.13
C THR A 55 -12.64 -49.61 40.63
N PHE A 56 -11.62 -50.48 40.53
CA PHE A 56 -10.31 -50.10 40.02
C PHE A 56 -10.38 -49.67 38.55
N ASP A 57 -11.02 -50.45 37.68
CA ASP A 57 -11.15 -50.16 36.26
C ASP A 57 -11.97 -48.88 35.99
N GLU A 58 -13.03 -48.66 36.76
CA GLU A 58 -13.83 -47.42 36.74
C GLU A 58 -12.96 -46.20 37.12
N SER A 59 -12.19 -46.32 38.21
CA SER A 59 -11.28 -45.27 38.66
C SER A 59 -10.19 -44.98 37.64
N CYS A 60 -9.57 -46.01 37.04
CA CYS A 60 -8.56 -45.84 36.00
C CYS A 60 -9.11 -45.16 34.75
N THR A 61 -10.31 -45.57 34.31
CA THR A 61 -10.96 -44.97 33.14
C THR A 61 -11.36 -43.52 33.40
N SER A 62 -11.88 -43.22 34.59
CA SER A 62 -12.19 -41.84 35.02
C SER A 62 -10.93 -40.96 35.09
N GLY A 63 -9.80 -41.53 35.51
CA GLY A 63 -8.49 -40.87 35.48
C GLY A 63 -8.07 -40.49 34.06
N ARG A 64 -8.11 -41.44 33.12
CA ARG A 64 -7.79 -41.20 31.70
C ARG A 64 -8.71 -40.18 31.04
N LEU A 65 -10.01 -40.20 31.38
CA LEU A 65 -10.97 -39.21 30.88
C LEU A 65 -10.63 -37.80 31.38
N ARG A 66 -10.21 -37.68 32.65
CA ARG A 66 -9.76 -36.39 33.22
C ARG A 66 -8.51 -35.86 32.53
N GLU A 67 -7.55 -36.73 32.23
CA GLU A 67 -6.36 -36.37 31.43
C GLU A 67 -6.76 -35.88 30.04
N ARG A 68 -7.71 -36.56 29.39
CA ARG A 68 -8.20 -36.17 28.06
C ARG A 68 -8.90 -34.82 28.06
N VAL A 69 -9.74 -34.55 29.06
CA VAL A 69 -10.38 -33.25 29.29
C VAL A 69 -9.33 -32.15 29.43
N TRP A 70 -8.26 -32.41 30.19
CA TRP A 70 -7.18 -31.45 30.36
C TRP A 70 -6.44 -31.17 29.05
N ASP A 71 -6.13 -32.20 28.25
CA ASP A 71 -5.50 -32.04 26.94
C ASP A 71 -6.39 -31.24 25.97
N LEU A 72 -7.69 -31.52 25.92
CA LEU A 72 -8.66 -30.80 25.10
C LEU A 72 -8.74 -29.33 25.49
N ALA A 73 -8.83 -29.04 26.80
CA ALA A 73 -8.88 -27.68 27.31
C ALA A 73 -7.59 -26.90 26.97
N ARG A 74 -6.42 -27.51 27.13
CA ARG A 74 -5.14 -26.90 26.75
C ARG A 74 -5.07 -26.57 25.27
N TRP A 75 -5.46 -27.52 24.40
CA TRP A 75 -5.44 -27.28 22.95
C TRP A 75 -6.46 -26.25 22.50
N LYS A 76 -7.63 -26.20 23.15
CA LYS A 76 -8.62 -25.14 22.95
C LYS A 76 -7.99 -23.77 23.21
N GLU A 77 -7.33 -23.56 24.35
CA GLU A 77 -6.66 -22.30 24.68
C GLU A 77 -5.57 -21.92 23.68
N VAL A 78 -4.76 -22.89 23.23
CA VAL A 78 -3.70 -22.67 22.22
C VAL A 78 -4.31 -22.24 20.88
N LEU A 79 -5.37 -22.89 20.43
CA LEU A 79 -6.06 -22.56 19.17
C LEU A 79 -6.76 -21.20 19.26
N GLU A 80 -7.42 -20.89 20.39
CA GLU A 80 -8.02 -19.58 20.64
C GLU A 80 -6.98 -18.46 20.58
N SER A 81 -5.85 -18.62 21.31
CA SER A 81 -4.77 -17.65 21.30
C SER A 81 -4.14 -17.50 19.90
N CYS A 82 -3.98 -18.59 19.18
CA CYS A 82 -3.43 -18.56 17.82
C CYS A 82 -4.38 -17.85 16.84
N ALA A 83 -5.67 -18.13 16.92
CA ALA A 83 -6.69 -17.48 16.10
C ALA A 83 -6.76 -15.97 16.35
N GLN A 84 -6.67 -15.54 17.62
CA GLN A 84 -6.62 -14.12 17.97
C GLN A 84 -5.39 -13.43 17.36
N LYS A 85 -4.21 -14.05 17.42
CA LYS A 85 -2.99 -13.49 16.80
C LYS A 85 -3.11 -13.37 15.28
N VAL A 86 -3.78 -14.32 14.63
CA VAL A 86 -4.07 -14.24 13.20
C VAL A 86 -5.02 -13.07 12.91
N ASP A 87 -6.05 -12.86 13.73
CA ASP A 87 -6.96 -11.70 13.59
C ASP A 87 -6.21 -10.37 13.76
N GLU A 88 -5.31 -10.27 14.75
CA GLU A 88 -4.44 -9.10 14.97
C GLU A 88 -3.52 -8.84 13.76
N GLU A 89 -2.89 -9.88 13.22
CA GLU A 89 -2.02 -9.75 12.04
C GLU A 89 -2.81 -9.37 10.77
N MET A 90 -4.02 -9.93 10.58
CA MET A 90 -4.90 -9.56 9.46
C MET A 90 -5.29 -8.07 9.51
N GLN A 91 -5.63 -7.55 10.70
CA GLN A 91 -5.90 -6.12 10.88
C GLN A 91 -4.67 -5.28 10.55
N ALA A 92 -3.50 -5.71 11.01
CA ALA A 92 -2.26 -4.98 10.82
C ALA A 92 -1.79 -4.98 9.35
N LEU A 93 -2.03 -6.06 8.59
CA LEU A 93 -1.82 -6.14 7.14
C LEU A 93 -2.83 -5.31 6.36
N THR A 94 -4.09 -5.31 6.79
CA THR A 94 -5.14 -4.45 6.21
C THR A 94 -4.75 -2.98 6.30
N LEU A 95 -4.30 -2.53 7.48
CA LEU A 95 -3.84 -1.15 7.67
C LEU A 95 -2.63 -0.83 6.77
N SER A 96 -1.67 -1.75 6.64
CA SER A 96 -0.51 -1.57 5.75
C SER A 96 -0.93 -1.47 4.28
N LYS A 97 -1.95 -2.22 3.85
CA LYS A 97 -2.52 -2.14 2.50
C LYS A 97 -3.21 -0.79 2.27
N GLU A 98 -4.09 -0.37 3.17
CA GLU A 98 -4.82 0.90 3.08
C GLU A 98 -3.87 2.09 2.99
N GLN A 99 -2.78 2.05 3.75
CA GLN A 99 -1.72 3.03 3.68
C GLN A 99 -1.03 3.12 2.31
N SER A 100 -0.82 1.97 1.65
CA SER A 100 -0.29 1.92 0.29
C SER A 100 -1.31 2.39 -0.75
N GLU A 101 -2.59 2.07 -0.57
CA GLU A 101 -3.68 2.58 -1.43
C GLU A 101 -3.81 4.10 -1.33
N HIS A 102 -3.71 4.66 -0.13
CA HIS A 102 -3.69 6.11 0.06
C HIS A 102 -2.46 6.74 -0.61
N ALA A 103 -1.27 6.14 -0.44
CA ALA A 103 -0.06 6.61 -1.11
C ALA A 103 -0.21 6.57 -2.64
N LEU A 104 -0.81 5.52 -3.17
CA LEU A 104 -1.10 5.37 -4.60
C LEU A 104 -2.05 6.46 -5.09
N ALA A 105 -3.18 6.68 -4.39
CA ALA A 105 -4.13 7.73 -4.73
C ALA A 105 -3.50 9.13 -4.73
N ALA A 106 -2.59 9.40 -3.78
CA ALA A 106 -1.89 10.67 -3.68
C ALA A 106 -0.96 10.96 -4.88
N THR A 107 -0.61 9.95 -5.69
CA THR A 107 0.23 10.14 -6.90
C THR A 107 -0.55 10.62 -8.13
N VAL A 108 -1.88 10.52 -8.12
CA VAL A 108 -2.72 10.85 -9.30
C VAL A 108 -2.59 12.34 -9.66
N THR A 109 -2.79 13.23 -8.70
CA THR A 109 -2.72 14.68 -8.95
C THR A 109 -1.34 15.14 -9.44
N PRO A 110 -0.21 14.74 -8.81
CA PRO A 110 1.12 15.06 -9.35
C PRO A 110 1.32 14.59 -10.79
N LEU A 111 0.86 13.38 -11.15
CA LEU A 111 0.97 12.86 -12.51
C LEU A 111 0.18 13.72 -13.51
N GLU A 112 -1.06 14.08 -13.18
CA GLU A 112 -1.90 14.95 -13.99
C GLU A 112 -1.24 16.31 -14.20
N VAL A 113 -0.72 16.92 -13.13
CA VAL A 113 -0.05 18.22 -13.19
C VAL A 113 1.20 18.16 -14.07
N SER A 114 2.10 17.19 -13.87
CA SER A 114 3.31 17.06 -14.69
C SER A 114 2.98 16.80 -16.16
N THR A 115 1.93 16.02 -16.44
CA THR A 115 1.44 15.75 -17.81
C THR A 115 0.83 16.99 -18.46
N GLU A 116 0.04 17.76 -17.71
CA GLU A 116 -0.53 19.03 -18.19
C GLU A 116 0.58 20.05 -18.46
N CYS A 117 1.57 20.16 -17.58
CA CYS A 117 2.75 20.99 -17.80
C CYS A 117 3.47 20.65 -19.11
N LEU A 118 3.71 19.36 -19.40
CA LEU A 118 4.30 18.92 -20.66
C LEU A 118 3.40 19.29 -21.86
N THR A 119 2.09 19.09 -21.75
CA THR A 119 1.12 19.42 -22.81
C THR A 119 1.12 20.92 -23.13
N LEU A 120 1.15 21.78 -22.11
CA LEU A 120 1.23 23.23 -22.27
C LEU A 120 2.55 23.66 -22.94
N ARG A 121 3.65 22.99 -22.60
CA ARG A 121 4.97 23.26 -23.18
C ARG A 121 5.07 22.81 -24.64
N ASP A 122 4.48 21.66 -24.98
CA ASP A 122 4.38 21.18 -26.36
C ASP A 122 3.55 22.12 -27.25
N GLY A 123 2.66 22.92 -26.67
CA GLY A 123 1.88 23.96 -27.34
C GLY A 123 2.65 25.23 -27.71
N ARG A 124 3.91 25.40 -27.26
CA ARG A 124 4.75 26.57 -27.60
C ARG A 124 5.03 26.60 -29.11
N ARG A 125 5.15 27.81 -29.69
CA ARG A 125 5.26 28.03 -31.15
C ARG A 125 6.62 28.57 -31.56
N GLY A 126 7.05 28.23 -32.77
CA GLY A 126 8.26 28.79 -33.38
C GLY A 126 9.52 28.48 -32.56
N MET A 127 10.34 29.51 -32.35
CA MET A 127 11.61 29.41 -31.61
C MET A 127 11.44 29.16 -30.11
N GLU A 128 10.22 29.32 -29.57
CA GLU A 128 9.92 29.04 -28.15
C GLU A 128 9.67 27.55 -27.88
N ARG A 129 9.50 26.73 -28.94
CA ARG A 129 9.39 25.28 -28.80
C ARG A 129 10.81 24.69 -28.70
N VAL A 130 11.30 24.62 -27.47
CA VAL A 130 12.65 24.13 -27.16
C VAL A 130 12.52 23.00 -26.16
N VAL A 131 13.27 21.92 -26.39
CA VAL A 131 13.51 20.90 -25.36
C VAL A 131 14.55 21.46 -24.42
N ASP A 132 14.12 21.93 -23.25
CA ASP A 132 14.98 22.53 -22.25
C ASP A 132 15.10 21.61 -21.01
N PRO A 133 15.93 21.96 -20.02
CA PRO A 133 16.06 21.15 -18.80
C PRO A 133 14.75 20.96 -18.03
N VAL A 134 13.75 21.84 -18.20
CA VAL A 134 12.45 21.68 -17.56
C VAL A 134 11.67 20.55 -18.22
N ASP A 135 11.69 20.44 -19.55
CA ASP A 135 11.07 19.31 -20.26
C ASP A 135 11.70 17.98 -19.85
N GLU A 136 13.01 17.94 -19.68
CA GLU A 136 13.72 16.74 -19.25
C GLU A 136 13.32 16.31 -17.82
N GLU A 137 13.29 17.24 -16.86
CA GLU A 137 12.91 16.94 -15.48
C GLU A 137 11.42 16.58 -15.35
N LEU A 138 10.51 17.25 -16.08
CA LEU A 138 9.10 16.90 -16.11
C LEU A 138 8.85 15.49 -16.66
N ARG A 139 9.58 15.09 -17.72
CA ARG A 139 9.48 13.71 -18.26
C ARG A 139 10.00 12.67 -17.27
N LYS A 140 11.11 12.96 -16.59
CA LYS A 140 11.63 12.08 -15.52
C LYS A 140 10.61 11.95 -14.38
N GLU A 141 9.95 13.04 -14.01
CA GLU A 141 8.91 13.05 -12.98
C GLU A 141 7.70 12.19 -13.37
N VAL A 142 7.17 12.31 -14.59
CA VAL A 142 6.09 11.44 -15.09
C VAL A 142 6.49 9.97 -15.02
N VAL A 143 7.65 9.60 -15.59
CA VAL A 143 8.13 8.21 -15.60
C VAL A 143 8.35 7.68 -14.18
N LEU A 144 8.84 8.51 -13.26
CA LEU A 144 9.02 8.13 -11.87
C LEU A 144 7.66 7.88 -11.19
N ILE A 145 6.69 8.77 -11.38
CA ILE A 145 5.37 8.63 -10.77
C ILE A 145 4.66 7.37 -11.29
N GLU A 146 4.72 7.08 -12.59
CA GLU A 146 4.18 5.84 -13.17
C GLU A 146 4.85 4.59 -12.57
N ARG A 147 6.19 4.61 -12.39
CA ARG A 147 6.91 3.53 -11.71
C ARG A 147 6.44 3.37 -10.27
N VAL A 148 6.31 4.46 -9.53
CA VAL A 148 5.83 4.45 -8.13
C VAL A 148 4.44 3.85 -8.06
N GLN A 149 3.52 4.24 -8.95
CA GLN A 149 2.18 3.67 -9.05
C GLN A 149 2.22 2.15 -9.27
N GLY A 150 3.04 1.69 -10.21
CA GLY A 150 3.20 0.26 -10.49
C GLY A 150 3.74 -0.54 -9.31
N VAL A 151 4.75 -0.02 -8.60
CA VAL A 151 5.32 -0.69 -7.41
C VAL A 151 4.32 -0.72 -6.25
N LEU A 152 3.63 0.39 -5.98
CA LEU A 152 2.60 0.43 -4.92
C LEU A 152 1.45 -0.54 -5.22
N GLN A 153 0.98 -0.61 -6.47
CA GLN A 153 -0.06 -1.56 -6.88
C GLN A 153 0.39 -3.01 -6.63
N GLN A 154 1.63 -3.37 -7.01
CA GLN A 154 2.17 -4.71 -6.74
C GLN A 154 2.20 -5.07 -5.25
N HIS A 155 2.52 -4.10 -4.37
CA HIS A 155 2.48 -4.33 -2.93
C HIS A 155 1.04 -4.51 -2.42
N ILE A 156 0.08 -3.75 -2.95
CA ILE A 156 -1.34 -3.88 -2.62
C ILE A 156 -1.86 -5.27 -3.01
N ASP A 157 -1.53 -5.74 -4.22
CA ASP A 157 -1.96 -7.04 -4.73
C ASP A 157 -1.38 -8.18 -3.88
N LYS A 158 -0.09 -8.12 -3.54
CA LYS A 158 0.55 -9.09 -2.62
C LYS A 158 -0.10 -9.10 -1.24
N ALA A 159 -0.46 -7.93 -0.71
CA ALA A 159 -1.12 -7.84 0.59
C ALA A 159 -2.53 -8.45 0.54
N LEU A 160 -3.28 -8.26 -0.55
CA LEU A 160 -4.58 -8.88 -0.77
C LEU A 160 -4.48 -10.42 -0.84
N GLU A 161 -3.52 -10.95 -1.58
CA GLU A 161 -3.29 -12.40 -1.66
C GLU A 161 -2.95 -12.98 -0.27
N GLN A 162 -2.06 -12.32 0.47
CA GLN A 162 -1.66 -12.76 1.80
C GLN A 162 -2.80 -12.67 2.83
N LEU A 163 -3.69 -11.67 2.72
CA LEU A 163 -4.91 -11.61 3.52
C LEU A 163 -5.82 -12.83 3.25
N GLY A 164 -5.94 -13.25 1.99
CA GLY A 164 -6.68 -14.47 1.63
C GLY A 164 -6.10 -15.73 2.28
N VAL A 165 -4.77 -15.86 2.31
CA VAL A 165 -4.08 -16.97 2.99
C VAL A 165 -4.34 -16.96 4.49
N LEU A 166 -4.24 -15.80 5.14
CA LEU A 166 -4.51 -15.67 6.58
C LEU A 166 -5.97 -15.98 6.91
N GLN A 167 -6.91 -15.57 6.05
CA GLN A 167 -8.34 -15.86 6.23
C GLN A 167 -8.66 -17.35 6.15
N GLU A 168 -8.04 -18.09 5.22
CA GLU A 168 -8.19 -19.55 5.13
C GLU A 168 -7.64 -20.24 6.38
N ILE A 169 -6.46 -19.84 6.85
CA ILE A 169 -5.87 -20.40 8.07
C ILE A 169 -6.75 -20.08 9.29
N ARG A 170 -7.31 -18.87 9.35
CA ARG A 170 -8.25 -18.48 10.40
C ARG A 170 -9.48 -19.40 10.40
N HIS A 171 -10.02 -19.74 9.23
CA HIS A 171 -11.13 -20.68 9.11
C HIS A 171 -10.75 -22.08 9.64
N GLN A 172 -9.59 -22.59 9.25
CA GLN A 172 -9.08 -23.90 9.71
C GLN A 172 -8.90 -23.96 11.23
N LEU A 173 -8.31 -22.93 11.83
CA LEU A 173 -8.18 -22.80 13.29
C LEU A 173 -9.55 -22.77 13.98
N THR A 174 -10.53 -22.07 13.40
CA THR A 174 -11.90 -22.00 13.95
C THR A 174 -12.59 -23.36 13.92
N SER A 175 -12.46 -24.09 12.81
CA SER A 175 -13.06 -25.42 12.68
C SER A 175 -12.43 -26.40 13.67
N ASP A 176 -11.11 -26.38 13.82
CA ASP A 176 -10.43 -27.21 14.82
C ASP A 176 -10.87 -26.86 16.24
N LEU A 177 -10.92 -25.55 16.56
CA LEU A 177 -11.38 -25.07 17.86
C LEU A 177 -12.80 -25.55 18.18
N GLN A 178 -13.73 -25.44 17.24
CA GLN A 178 -15.11 -25.90 17.41
C GLN A 178 -15.14 -27.40 17.72
N ASN A 179 -14.38 -28.21 16.97
CA ASN A 179 -14.27 -29.65 17.23
C ASN A 179 -13.71 -29.95 18.63
N LYS A 180 -12.73 -29.17 19.10
CA LYS A 180 -12.17 -29.30 20.46
C LYS A 180 -13.19 -28.93 21.53
N MET A 181 -14.01 -27.90 21.31
CA MET A 181 -15.07 -27.49 22.24
C MET A 181 -16.18 -28.55 22.35
N GLU A 182 -16.64 -29.08 21.22
CA GLU A 182 -17.66 -30.15 21.20
C GLU A 182 -17.14 -31.43 21.88
N ALA A 183 -15.90 -31.83 21.58
CA ALA A 183 -15.27 -32.98 22.23
C ALA A 183 -15.11 -32.76 23.76
N LEU A 184 -14.75 -31.56 24.18
CA LEU A 184 -14.62 -31.21 25.60
C LEU A 184 -15.97 -31.28 26.33
N ASP A 185 -17.06 -30.82 25.71
CA ASP A 185 -18.41 -30.89 26.28
C ASP A 185 -18.87 -32.34 26.46
N ILE A 186 -18.62 -33.19 25.46
CA ILE A 186 -18.91 -34.63 25.52
C ILE A 186 -18.10 -35.30 26.64
N ASP A 187 -16.79 -35.03 26.73
CA ASP A 187 -15.92 -35.67 27.72
C ASP A 187 -16.22 -35.19 29.15
N MET A 188 -16.56 -33.90 29.32
CA MET A 188 -17.05 -33.36 30.60
C MET A 188 -18.38 -33.99 31.01
N THR A 189 -19.31 -34.16 30.06
CA THR A 189 -20.57 -34.86 30.31
C THR A 189 -20.30 -36.30 30.75
N CYS A 190 -19.42 -37.02 30.05
CA CYS A 190 -19.02 -38.38 30.42
C CYS A 190 -18.41 -38.44 31.83
N LEU A 191 -17.58 -37.47 32.21
CA LEU A 191 -16.95 -37.40 33.53
C LEU A 191 -17.97 -37.11 34.65
N SER A 192 -19.07 -36.43 34.34
CA SER A 192 -20.15 -36.15 35.29
C SER A 192 -21.09 -37.33 35.54
N LEU A 193 -21.08 -38.35 34.66
CA LEU A 193 -21.94 -39.51 34.81
C LEU A 193 -21.50 -40.38 35.98
N THR A 194 -22.47 -40.73 36.82
CA THR A 194 -22.34 -41.70 37.91
C THR A 194 -23.29 -42.87 37.71
N THR A 195 -23.10 -43.97 38.45
CA THR A 195 -23.98 -45.15 38.44
C THR A 195 -25.43 -44.86 38.85
N LEU A 196 -25.70 -43.69 39.44
CA LEU A 196 -27.05 -43.24 39.82
C LEU A 196 -27.70 -42.32 38.77
N SER A 197 -27.00 -42.04 37.66
CA SER A 197 -27.50 -41.09 36.66
C SER A 197 -28.64 -41.71 35.85
N PRO A 198 -29.75 -41.00 35.60
CA PRO A 198 -30.93 -41.56 34.93
C PRO A 198 -30.71 -41.87 33.44
N THR A 199 -29.62 -41.37 32.85
CA THR A 199 -29.30 -41.47 31.42
C THR A 199 -28.47 -42.71 31.07
N ILE A 200 -27.95 -43.46 32.06
CA ILE A 200 -27.15 -44.66 31.80
C ILE A 200 -28.05 -45.82 31.33
N SER A 201 -27.59 -46.55 30.32
CA SER A 201 -28.33 -47.68 29.73
C SER A 201 -27.39 -48.59 28.94
N LEU A 202 -27.76 -49.87 28.81
CA LEU A 202 -27.02 -50.82 27.97
C LEU A 202 -27.16 -50.43 26.49
N LYS A 203 -26.04 -50.34 25.78
CA LYS A 203 -26.01 -49.97 24.36
C LYS A 203 -25.92 -51.22 23.48
N PRO A 204 -26.60 -51.26 22.31
CA PRO A 204 -26.60 -52.43 21.43
C PRO A 204 -25.23 -52.84 20.88
N ASN A 205 -24.35 -51.87 20.61
CA ASN A 205 -22.99 -52.11 20.11
C ASN A 205 -22.04 -51.06 20.71
N PRO A 206 -21.56 -51.26 21.95
CA PRO A 206 -20.75 -50.28 22.68
C PRO A 206 -19.27 -50.27 22.26
N THR A 207 -18.77 -51.38 21.69
CA THR A 207 -17.36 -51.53 21.29
C THR A 207 -17.13 -51.19 19.81
N ARG A 208 -18.08 -50.51 19.17
CA ARG A 208 -17.95 -50.11 17.76
C ARG A 208 -16.90 -49.01 17.62
N ILE A 209 -16.11 -49.10 16.56
CA ILE A 209 -15.19 -48.04 16.13
C ILE A 209 -15.77 -47.42 14.86
N PRO A 210 -16.21 -46.16 14.90
CA PRO A 210 -16.71 -45.47 13.70
C PRO A 210 -15.64 -45.44 12.59
N SER A 211 -16.05 -45.64 11.34
CA SER A 211 -15.16 -45.45 10.19
C SER A 211 -14.63 -44.01 10.14
N GLY A 212 -13.33 -43.85 9.87
CA GLY A 212 -12.68 -42.53 9.86
C GLY A 212 -12.24 -42.03 11.24
N SER A 213 -12.19 -42.90 12.26
CA SER A 213 -11.65 -42.54 13.58
C SER A 213 -10.13 -42.30 13.50
N SER A 214 -9.67 -41.18 14.08
CA SER A 214 -8.26 -40.83 14.17
C SER A 214 -7.58 -41.41 15.41
N THR A 215 -6.27 -41.60 15.34
CA THR A 215 -5.42 -41.92 16.49
C THR A 215 -5.14 -40.67 17.34
N PRO A 216 -4.74 -40.82 18.61
CA PRO A 216 -4.31 -39.68 19.44
C PRO A 216 -3.12 -38.91 18.85
N GLN A 217 -2.24 -39.60 18.13
CA GLN A 217 -1.11 -38.99 17.44
C GLN A 217 -1.58 -38.09 16.29
N GLU A 218 -2.44 -38.61 15.40
CA GLU A 218 -3.01 -37.82 14.30
C GLU A 218 -3.80 -36.60 14.81
N TRP A 219 -4.55 -36.77 15.90
CA TRP A 219 -5.27 -35.66 16.55
C TRP A 219 -4.34 -34.54 17.04
N LEU A 220 -3.20 -34.93 17.63
CA LEU A 220 -2.20 -33.98 18.14
C LEU A 220 -1.48 -33.28 16.97
N GLU A 221 -1.07 -34.05 15.97
CA GLU A 221 -0.39 -33.55 14.77
C GLU A 221 -1.26 -32.58 13.98
N PHE A 222 -2.58 -32.83 13.91
CA PHE A 222 -3.52 -31.93 13.24
C PHE A 222 -3.53 -30.53 13.84
N SER A 223 -3.75 -30.41 15.16
CA SER A 223 -3.76 -29.10 15.82
C SER A 223 -2.40 -28.43 15.82
N HIS A 224 -1.32 -29.21 15.96
CA HIS A 224 0.04 -28.68 15.86
C HIS A 224 0.34 -28.14 14.45
N SER A 225 -0.08 -28.84 13.41
CA SER A 225 0.08 -28.42 12.01
C SER A 225 -0.65 -27.11 11.76
N ASN A 226 -1.91 -26.98 12.20
CA ASN A 226 -2.70 -25.75 12.03
C ASN A 226 -2.00 -24.54 12.67
N VAL A 227 -1.51 -24.69 13.90
CA VAL A 227 -0.75 -23.63 14.61
C VAL A 227 0.55 -23.30 13.90
N SER A 228 1.28 -24.31 13.41
CA SER A 228 2.54 -24.09 12.67
C SER A 228 2.30 -23.35 11.34
N CYS A 229 1.27 -23.74 10.59
CA CYS A 229 0.84 -23.05 9.37
C CYS A 229 0.48 -21.59 9.65
N ALA A 230 -0.27 -21.32 10.72
CA ALA A 230 -0.61 -19.97 11.16
C ALA A 230 0.63 -19.14 11.50
N HIS A 231 1.56 -19.70 12.25
CA HIS A 231 2.80 -18.99 12.59
C HIS A 231 3.60 -18.62 11.35
N ASN A 232 3.75 -19.55 10.40
CA ASN A 232 4.48 -19.32 9.16
C ASN A 232 3.78 -18.24 8.28
N ALA A 233 2.45 -18.24 8.22
CA ALA A 233 1.72 -17.24 7.46
C ALA A 233 1.79 -15.85 8.10
N MET A 234 1.72 -15.76 9.43
CA MET A 234 1.90 -14.49 10.14
C MET A 234 3.31 -13.94 9.94
N GLN A 235 4.34 -14.79 9.97
CA GLN A 235 5.73 -14.36 9.71
C GLN A 235 5.90 -13.79 8.29
N LYS A 236 5.34 -14.46 7.28
CA LYS A 236 5.34 -13.95 5.89
C LYS A 236 4.60 -12.62 5.78
N SER A 237 3.47 -12.47 6.46
CA SER A 237 2.71 -11.22 6.51
C SER A 237 3.54 -10.10 7.13
N GLN A 238 4.20 -10.35 8.26
CA GLN A 238 5.07 -9.38 8.91
C GLN A 238 6.21 -8.92 7.98
N GLN A 239 6.89 -9.85 7.31
CA GLN A 239 7.95 -9.53 6.34
C GLN A 239 7.42 -8.65 5.20
N LEU A 240 6.24 -9.00 4.64
CA LEU A 240 5.61 -8.22 3.60
C LEU A 240 5.28 -6.79 4.05
N ARG A 241 4.83 -6.61 5.31
CA ARG A 241 4.56 -5.28 5.88
C ARG A 241 5.84 -4.46 6.04
N GLU A 242 6.91 -5.06 6.52
CA GLU A 242 8.22 -4.42 6.66
C GLU A 242 8.76 -3.97 5.29
N GLU A 243 8.74 -4.87 4.30
CA GLU A 243 9.14 -4.57 2.92
C GLU A 243 8.29 -3.45 2.30
N THR A 244 6.97 -3.51 2.47
CA THR A 244 6.04 -2.50 1.94
C THR A 244 6.27 -1.14 2.59
N SER A 245 6.52 -1.11 3.90
CA SER A 245 6.82 0.14 4.61
C SER A 245 8.14 0.76 4.13
N LEU A 246 9.19 -0.05 3.96
CA LEU A 246 10.48 0.41 3.47
C LEU A 246 10.37 0.93 2.03
N SER A 247 9.73 0.16 1.16
CA SER A 247 9.49 0.50 -0.25
C SER A 247 8.75 1.83 -0.37
N ARG A 248 7.65 2.00 0.37
CA ARG A 248 6.90 3.26 0.39
C ARG A 248 7.74 4.46 0.83
N ALA A 249 8.55 4.31 1.87
CA ALA A 249 9.44 5.39 2.33
C ALA A 249 10.51 5.74 1.28
N GLN A 250 11.08 4.73 0.60
CA GLN A 250 12.04 4.94 -0.50
C GLN A 250 11.39 5.69 -1.67
N LEU A 251 10.23 5.22 -2.13
CA LEU A 251 9.49 5.83 -3.23
C LEU A 251 9.08 7.28 -2.91
N GLN A 252 8.64 7.55 -1.68
CA GLN A 252 8.33 8.92 -1.26
C GLN A 252 9.57 9.82 -1.34
N ASN A 253 10.72 9.37 -0.83
CA ASN A 253 11.96 10.14 -0.90
C ASN A 253 12.41 10.40 -2.35
N GLU A 254 12.26 9.41 -3.24
CA GLU A 254 12.56 9.57 -4.66
C GLU A 254 11.65 10.60 -5.32
N MET A 255 10.33 10.54 -5.08
CA MET A 255 9.39 11.52 -5.62
C MET A 255 9.69 12.93 -5.10
N GLU A 256 9.96 13.09 -3.80
CA GLU A 256 10.32 14.39 -3.23
C GLU A 256 11.62 14.94 -3.81
N ALA A 257 12.61 14.09 -4.05
CA ALA A 257 13.86 14.49 -4.69
C ALA A 257 13.63 14.96 -6.13
N GLN A 258 12.83 14.21 -6.90
CA GLN A 258 12.51 14.57 -8.29
C GLN A 258 11.68 15.86 -8.37
N CYS A 259 10.66 16.00 -7.52
CA CYS A 259 9.86 17.23 -7.44
C CYS A 259 10.74 18.46 -7.15
N ARG A 260 11.69 18.36 -6.21
CA ARG A 260 12.66 19.44 -5.94
C ARG A 260 13.55 19.76 -7.15
N ALA A 261 13.96 18.76 -7.91
CA ALA A 261 14.76 18.96 -9.12
C ALA A 261 13.96 19.67 -10.22
N THR A 262 12.71 19.23 -10.48
CA THR A 262 11.79 19.88 -11.43
C THR A 262 11.50 21.33 -10.99
N GLU A 263 11.21 21.56 -9.71
CA GLU A 263 10.88 22.89 -9.21
C GLU A 263 12.08 23.84 -9.31
N PHE A 264 13.30 23.35 -9.06
CA PHE A 264 14.52 24.13 -9.24
C PHE A 264 14.74 24.52 -10.70
N THR A 265 14.61 23.58 -11.64
CA THR A 265 14.79 23.86 -13.07
C THR A 265 13.72 24.82 -13.59
N LEU A 266 12.47 24.66 -13.15
CA LEU A 266 11.36 25.59 -13.45
C LEU A 266 11.67 27.01 -12.97
N ARG A 267 12.10 27.18 -11.72
CA ARG A 267 12.45 28.50 -11.17
C ARG A 267 13.59 29.15 -11.96
N LYS A 268 14.63 28.36 -12.28
CA LYS A 268 15.77 28.85 -13.08
C LYS A 268 15.31 29.30 -14.46
N ARG A 269 14.53 28.47 -15.16
CA ARG A 269 14.03 28.81 -16.51
C ARG A 269 13.13 30.02 -16.50
N ASN A 270 12.26 30.16 -15.50
CA ASN A 270 11.40 31.32 -15.34
C ASN A 270 12.20 32.62 -15.12
N HIS A 271 13.32 32.54 -14.38
CA HIS A 271 14.22 33.68 -14.22
C HIS A 271 14.88 34.06 -15.54
N ASP A 272 15.41 33.09 -16.29
CA ASP A 272 16.03 33.32 -17.60
C ASP A 272 15.03 33.94 -18.59
N GLU A 273 13.79 33.43 -18.63
CA GLU A 273 12.70 33.96 -19.47
C GLU A 273 12.33 35.41 -19.08
N LYS A 274 12.27 35.72 -17.77
CA LYS A 274 12.01 37.09 -17.29
C LYS A 274 13.14 38.04 -17.67
N GLN A 275 14.39 37.64 -17.50
CA GLN A 275 15.54 38.47 -17.85
C GLN A 275 15.57 38.77 -19.35
N ALA A 276 15.34 37.75 -20.20
CA ALA A 276 15.28 37.94 -21.65
C ALA A 276 14.15 38.88 -22.07
N ARG A 277 12.97 38.75 -21.44
CA ARG A 277 11.84 39.66 -21.67
C ARG A 277 12.17 41.09 -21.28
N ASP A 278 12.73 41.30 -20.09
CA ASP A 278 13.04 42.63 -19.57
C ASP A 278 14.12 43.32 -20.43
N GLU A 279 15.12 42.57 -20.90
CA GLU A 279 16.12 43.05 -21.86
C GLU A 279 15.47 43.45 -23.19
N LEU A 280 14.63 42.59 -23.79
CA LEU A 280 13.94 42.91 -25.03
C LEU A 280 13.03 44.13 -24.89
N GLN A 281 12.35 44.28 -23.76
CA GLN A 281 11.52 45.46 -23.49
C GLN A 281 12.37 46.73 -23.37
N TRP A 282 13.56 46.64 -22.78
CA TRP A 282 14.51 47.74 -22.74
C TRP A 282 15.04 48.10 -24.13
N GLN A 283 15.38 47.10 -24.96
CA GLN A 283 15.85 47.30 -26.34
C GLN A 283 14.78 47.94 -27.23
N ILE A 284 13.52 47.52 -27.10
CA ILE A 284 12.38 48.12 -27.81
C ILE A 284 12.29 49.61 -27.46
N LYS A 285 12.23 49.93 -26.17
CA LYS A 285 12.12 51.33 -25.71
C LYS A 285 13.30 52.18 -26.20
N THR A 286 14.52 51.68 -26.05
CA THR A 286 15.73 52.39 -26.49
C THR A 286 15.70 52.62 -28.00
N THR A 287 15.23 51.64 -28.77
CA THR A 287 15.10 51.78 -30.23
C THR A 287 14.01 52.79 -30.61
N GLU A 288 12.89 52.83 -29.89
CA GLU A 288 11.82 53.81 -30.09
C GLU A 288 12.28 55.24 -29.78
N ASP A 289 13.03 55.43 -28.69
CA ASP A 289 13.63 56.72 -28.31
C ASP A 289 14.62 57.18 -29.40
N GLU A 290 15.53 56.31 -29.85
CA GLU A 290 16.47 56.59 -30.95
C GLU A 290 15.77 56.88 -32.29
N MET A 291 14.66 56.20 -32.57
CA MET A 291 13.83 56.51 -33.75
C MET A 291 13.26 57.93 -33.65
N SER A 292 12.74 58.30 -32.48
CA SER A 292 12.18 59.63 -32.23
C SER A 292 13.24 60.73 -32.36
N GLU A 293 14.44 60.50 -31.81
CA GLU A 293 15.58 61.42 -31.96
C GLU A 293 16.04 61.54 -33.42
N MET A 294 16.10 60.42 -34.16
CA MET A 294 16.43 60.42 -35.58
C MET A 294 15.42 61.21 -36.40
N GLU A 295 14.12 61.10 -36.08
CA GLU A 295 13.05 61.87 -36.72
C GLU A 295 13.16 63.36 -36.43
N ALA A 296 13.40 63.74 -35.17
CA ALA A 296 13.64 65.13 -34.79
C ALA A 296 14.88 65.71 -35.50
N HIS A 297 15.95 64.92 -35.63
CA HIS A 297 17.15 65.31 -36.35
C HIS A 297 16.90 65.50 -37.86
N ILE A 298 16.07 64.65 -38.49
CA ILE A 298 15.65 64.83 -39.89
C ILE A 298 14.86 66.13 -40.05
N LEU A 299 13.87 66.39 -39.20
CA LEU A 299 13.08 67.63 -39.21
C LEU A 299 13.97 68.86 -39.01
N GLY A 300 14.94 68.78 -38.11
CA GLY A 300 15.94 69.84 -37.90
C GLY A 300 16.78 70.12 -39.14
N LEU A 301 17.29 69.07 -39.82
CA LEU A 301 18.04 69.22 -41.06
C LEU A 301 17.20 69.82 -42.20
N GLU A 302 15.92 69.45 -42.29
CA GLU A 302 14.98 70.03 -43.25
C GLU A 302 14.73 71.52 -42.97
N ALA A 303 14.52 71.88 -41.69
CA ALA A 303 14.34 73.26 -41.27
C ALA A 303 15.60 74.12 -41.53
N ASP A 304 16.80 73.60 -41.23
CA ASP A 304 18.07 74.26 -41.51
C ASP A 304 18.26 74.50 -43.01
N LEU A 305 17.89 73.52 -43.84
CA LEU A 305 17.98 73.64 -45.30
C LEU A 305 17.01 74.70 -45.84
N GLN A 306 15.78 74.76 -45.31
CA GLN A 306 14.83 75.84 -45.63
C GLN A 306 15.37 77.20 -45.19
N ALA A 307 15.92 77.30 -43.98
CA ALA A 307 16.46 78.54 -43.43
C ALA A 307 17.64 79.11 -44.26
N LYS A 308 18.43 78.27 -44.94
CA LYS A 308 19.51 78.72 -45.85
C LYS A 308 19.01 79.19 -47.23
N THR A 309 17.76 78.92 -47.59
CA THR A 309 17.19 79.31 -48.89
C THR A 309 17.03 80.84 -49.00
N PHE A 310 16.53 81.51 -47.95
CA PHE A 310 16.32 82.97 -47.98
C PHE A 310 17.61 83.79 -48.03
N PRO A 311 18.66 83.52 -47.22
CA PRO A 311 19.95 84.20 -47.36
C PRO A 311 20.57 84.00 -48.75
N LEU A 312 20.47 82.79 -49.31
CA LEU A 312 20.97 82.50 -50.66
C LEU A 312 20.22 83.33 -51.72
N MET A 313 18.89 83.37 -51.65
CA MET A 313 18.06 84.22 -52.54
C MET A 313 18.41 85.70 -52.40
N LEU A 314 18.66 86.18 -51.18
CA LEU A 314 19.05 87.56 -50.92
C LEU A 314 20.42 87.87 -51.54
N ALA A 315 21.41 86.99 -51.37
CA ALA A 315 22.74 87.14 -51.96
C ALA A 315 22.67 87.11 -53.50
N HIS A 316 21.93 86.18 -54.11
CA HIS A 316 21.67 86.15 -55.54
C HIS A 316 21.01 87.44 -56.04
N THR A 317 19.95 87.90 -55.36
CA THR A 317 19.23 89.11 -55.74
C THR A 317 20.12 90.36 -55.64
N ARG A 318 20.95 90.45 -54.58
CA ARG A 318 21.93 91.53 -54.42
C ARG A 318 22.98 91.51 -55.52
N LEU A 319 23.51 90.34 -55.88
CA LEU A 319 24.45 90.19 -56.99
C LEU A 319 23.80 90.60 -58.33
N GLU A 320 22.59 90.15 -58.60
CA GLU A 320 21.84 90.47 -59.82
C GLU A 320 21.58 91.98 -59.93
N LYS A 321 21.12 92.63 -58.86
CA LYS A 321 20.91 94.09 -58.88
C LYS A 321 22.20 94.87 -59.15
N ARG A 322 23.36 94.33 -58.75
CA ARG A 322 24.66 94.96 -58.96
C ARG A 322 25.21 94.81 -60.37
N THR A 323 24.65 93.92 -61.21
CA THR A 323 25.03 93.81 -62.63
C THR A 323 24.46 94.95 -63.49
N ALA A 324 23.40 95.62 -63.02
CA ALA A 324 22.78 96.76 -63.68
C ALA A 324 23.50 98.11 -63.43
N ARG A 325 24.64 98.11 -62.75
CA ARG A 325 25.43 99.33 -62.51
C ARG A 325 26.03 99.85 -63.83
N PRO A 326 25.88 101.15 -64.17
CA PRO A 326 26.34 101.68 -65.44
C PRO A 326 27.85 102.01 -65.45
N GLY A 327 28.49 101.87 -66.62
CA GLY A 327 29.82 102.41 -66.89
C GLY A 327 30.94 101.87 -65.98
N MET A 328 31.80 102.76 -65.48
CA MET A 328 32.95 102.43 -64.63
C MET A 328 32.56 101.94 -63.22
N ASP A 329 31.32 102.19 -62.78
CA ASP A 329 30.79 101.72 -61.50
C ASP A 329 30.41 100.23 -61.51
N LEU A 330 30.49 99.56 -62.68
CA LEU A 330 30.44 98.10 -62.81
C LEU A 330 31.76 97.46 -62.34
N CYS A 331 32.17 97.80 -61.13
CA CYS A 331 33.43 97.40 -60.53
C CYS A 331 33.26 96.15 -59.66
N ARG A 332 34.26 95.27 -59.68
CA ARG A 332 34.41 94.13 -58.75
C ARG A 332 35.04 94.58 -57.44
N ASP A 333 34.31 95.43 -56.73
CA ASP A 333 34.67 95.94 -55.42
C ASP A 333 34.62 94.84 -54.33
N GLU A 334 35.00 95.21 -53.11
CA GLU A 334 35.01 94.31 -51.95
C GLU A 334 33.63 93.71 -51.66
N VAL A 335 32.56 94.48 -51.83
CA VAL A 335 31.18 94.01 -51.63
C VAL A 335 30.80 92.97 -52.68
N GLN A 336 31.20 93.15 -53.95
CA GLN A 336 30.97 92.16 -55.00
C GLN A 336 31.69 90.84 -54.69
N ARG A 337 32.94 90.90 -54.25
CA ARG A 337 33.72 89.70 -53.86
C ARG A 337 33.08 89.02 -52.64
N GLY A 338 32.74 89.78 -51.60
CA GLY A 338 32.10 89.25 -50.40
C GLY A 338 30.76 88.57 -50.67
N LEU A 339 29.92 89.10 -51.57
CA LEU A 339 28.66 88.45 -51.96
C LEU A 339 28.87 87.16 -52.77
N VAL A 340 29.91 87.09 -53.61
CA VAL A 340 30.26 85.86 -54.33
C VAL A 340 30.74 84.79 -53.35
N ASP A 341 31.59 85.17 -52.39
CA ASP A 341 32.07 84.26 -51.34
C ASP A 341 30.91 83.78 -50.45
N GLU A 342 29.95 84.67 -50.12
CA GLU A 342 28.73 84.34 -49.36
C GLU A 342 27.88 83.29 -50.10
N VAL A 343 27.65 83.46 -51.42
CA VAL A 343 26.92 82.46 -52.23
C VAL A 343 27.64 81.12 -52.24
N GLN A 344 28.96 81.10 -52.50
CA GLN A 344 29.73 79.85 -52.53
C GLN A 344 29.68 79.12 -51.18
N GLN A 345 29.79 79.85 -50.06
CA GLN A 345 29.69 79.27 -48.73
C GLN A 345 28.28 78.73 -48.41
N LEU A 346 27.23 79.43 -48.82
CA LEU A 346 25.84 79.00 -48.64
C LEU A 346 25.52 77.77 -49.49
N GLU A 347 25.95 77.73 -50.75
CA GLU A 347 25.78 76.57 -51.63
C GLU A 347 26.52 75.34 -51.10
N ALA A 348 27.78 75.51 -50.65
CA ALA A 348 28.55 74.43 -50.01
C ALA A 348 27.85 73.91 -48.74
N SER A 349 27.34 74.82 -47.90
CA SER A 349 26.60 74.47 -46.68
C SER A 349 25.32 73.70 -46.99
N ILE A 350 24.55 74.14 -47.99
CA ILE A 350 23.33 73.44 -48.45
C ILE A 350 23.67 72.05 -48.99
N LEU A 351 24.75 71.90 -49.75
CA LEU A 351 25.16 70.61 -50.30
C LEU A 351 25.54 69.62 -49.19
N VAL A 352 26.25 70.10 -48.15
CA VAL A 352 26.56 69.30 -46.96
C VAL A 352 25.29 68.88 -46.22
N LEU A 353 24.34 69.80 -46.00
CA LEU A 353 23.06 69.50 -45.35
C LEU A 353 22.23 68.51 -46.15
N LYS A 354 22.13 68.67 -47.49
CA LYS A 354 21.45 67.70 -48.39
C LYS A 354 22.06 66.31 -48.28
N LYS A 355 23.39 66.21 -48.26
CA LYS A 355 24.10 64.93 -48.11
C LYS A 355 23.80 64.28 -46.76
N LYS A 356 23.81 65.05 -45.67
CA LYS A 356 23.45 64.55 -44.33
C LYS A 356 22.00 64.08 -44.27
N LEU A 357 21.07 64.87 -44.82
CA LEU A 357 19.64 64.53 -44.88
C LEU A 357 19.41 63.23 -45.67
N HIS A 358 20.06 63.09 -46.82
CA HIS A 358 19.98 61.86 -47.62
C HIS A 358 20.47 60.63 -46.85
N ASN A 359 21.61 60.75 -46.15
CA ASN A 359 22.14 59.66 -45.33
C ASN A 359 21.23 59.32 -44.15
N SER A 360 20.64 60.30 -43.48
CA SER A 360 19.69 60.08 -42.38
C SER A 360 18.42 59.37 -42.88
N ASN A 361 17.89 59.77 -44.04
CA ASN A 361 16.72 59.14 -44.65
C ASN A 361 16.97 57.70 -45.09
N LEU A 362 18.16 57.40 -45.64
CA LEU A 362 18.56 56.02 -45.96
C LEU A 362 18.59 55.13 -44.71
N LYS A 363 19.17 55.64 -43.61
CA LYS A 363 19.23 54.91 -42.33
C LYS A 363 17.84 54.69 -41.71
N LYS A 364 16.91 55.62 -41.91
CA LYS A 364 15.51 55.46 -41.49
C LYS A 364 14.83 54.32 -42.29
N GLN A 365 15.02 54.28 -43.61
CA GLN A 365 14.42 53.26 -44.47
C GLN A 365 14.98 51.85 -44.22
N SER A 366 16.27 51.70 -43.91
CA SER A 366 16.88 50.40 -43.63
C SER A 366 16.41 49.75 -42.33
N LYS A 367 15.74 50.50 -41.44
CA LYS A 367 15.26 50.03 -40.13
C LYS A 367 13.75 49.78 -40.08
N SER A 368 13.05 49.95 -41.21
CA SER A 368 11.57 49.88 -41.29
C SER A 368 11.02 48.55 -41.83
N TYR A 369 11.87 47.52 -41.94
CA TYR A 369 11.54 46.13 -42.23
C TYR A 369 11.96 45.27 -41.04
#